data_AF-A0A7G5C193-F1
#
_entry.id   AF-A0A7G5C193-F1
#
_cell.length_a   1.000
_cell.length_b   1.000
_cell.length_c   1.000
_cell.angle_alpha   90.00
_cell.angle_beta   90.00
_cell.angle_gamma   90.00
#
_symmetry.space_group_name_H-M   'P 1'
#
loop_
_entity.id
_entity.type
_entity.pdbx_description
1 polymer ?
#
loop_
_entity_poly.entity_id
_entity_poly.type
_entity_poly.pdbx_seq_one_letter_code
_entity_poly.pdbx_strand_id
1 'polypeptide(L)'
;MPRIPNFPQDLLVEHRNWHNARHKVNTNNPPPGYGLEFLRFHRDFVGRALAWYRQNGLDPSLVEPWVSVPEEIRNAPCYDQAAEARILFQPESFATADELGRFIESSNMHACIHQQSAQLYGDGGINDFDMAPSNTVFYNIHGMVDRWWRNWEGLGRFREEGGYWCGRFEGEDDEILLYSSLFGDWWLGKSRQNQSTEQEETRVEWEVIGESRVFGEMTNERQFRIWDVDEDGKLEVLFRHPLRDCWIEGKVKKGRIAWRPVRLQLSGNGLPSANADPAKI
;
A
#
# COMPACT_ATOMS: atom_id res chain seq x y z
N MET A 1 8.70 -7.72 23.24
CA MET A 1 7.56 -7.62 22.30
C MET A 1 6.87 -8.96 22.25
N PRO A 2 5.54 -9.02 22.28
CA PRO A 2 4.90 -10.28 22.62
C PRO A 2 4.90 -11.22 21.41
N ARG A 3 5.46 -12.41 21.63
CA ARG A 3 5.03 -13.60 20.88
C ARG A 3 3.54 -13.77 21.07
N ILE A 4 2.87 -14.15 20.00
CA ILE A 4 1.44 -14.39 19.96
C ILE A 4 1.17 -15.75 20.60
N PRO A 5 0.44 -15.81 21.74
CA PRO A 5 0.17 -17.07 22.41
C PRO A 5 -0.74 -17.94 21.54
N ASN A 6 -0.49 -19.25 21.52
CA ASN A 6 -1.29 -20.24 20.80
C ASN A 6 -1.47 -19.96 19.30
N PHE A 7 -0.48 -19.33 18.66
CA PHE A 7 -0.53 -19.01 17.24
C PHE A 7 -0.79 -20.27 16.39
N PRO A 8 -1.65 -20.21 15.35
CA PRO A 8 -2.06 -21.40 14.59
C PRO A 8 -0.88 -22.08 13.91
N GLN A 9 -0.70 -23.37 14.19
CA GLN A 9 0.44 -24.14 13.69
C GLN A 9 0.35 -24.38 12.18
N ASP A 10 -0.85 -24.49 11.64
CA ASP A 10 -1.13 -24.59 10.21
C ASP A 10 -0.65 -23.34 9.45
N LEU A 11 -0.88 -22.14 10.00
CA LEU A 11 -0.36 -20.89 9.43
C LEU A 11 1.17 -20.82 9.46
N LEU A 12 1.82 -21.30 10.53
CA LEU A 12 3.30 -21.39 10.56
C LEU A 12 3.84 -22.34 9.49
N VAL A 13 3.19 -23.48 9.31
CA VAL A 13 3.57 -24.48 8.29
C VAL A 13 3.35 -23.92 6.89
N GLU A 14 2.25 -23.22 6.65
CA GLU A 14 1.96 -22.58 5.36
C GLU A 14 3.03 -21.56 4.98
N HIS A 15 3.34 -20.62 5.88
CA HIS A 15 4.37 -19.60 5.68
C HIS A 15 5.74 -20.21 5.38
N ARG A 16 6.14 -21.17 6.20
CA ARG A 16 7.38 -21.95 6.02
C ARG A 16 7.43 -22.63 4.65
N ASN A 17 6.37 -23.32 4.26
CA ASN A 17 6.33 -24.03 2.98
C ASN A 17 6.40 -23.06 1.80
N TRP A 18 5.74 -21.91 1.90
CA TRP A 18 5.78 -20.88 0.87
C TRP A 18 7.20 -20.34 0.66
N HIS A 19 7.91 -20.00 1.74
CA HIS A 19 9.30 -19.53 1.69
C HIS A 19 10.28 -20.62 1.27
N ASN A 20 10.15 -21.85 1.76
CA ASN A 20 11.03 -22.97 1.39
C ASN A 20 10.93 -23.34 -0.10
N ALA A 21 9.72 -23.28 -0.66
CA ALA A 21 9.53 -23.47 -2.10
C ALA A 21 10.24 -22.40 -2.95
N ARG A 22 10.44 -21.21 -2.38
CA ARG A 22 10.99 -20.02 -3.06
C ARG A 22 12.42 -19.66 -2.64
N HIS A 23 12.99 -20.34 -1.64
CA HIS A 23 14.38 -20.20 -1.19
C HIS A 23 15.44 -20.60 -2.24
N LYS A 24 15.01 -21.29 -3.29
CA LYS A 24 15.86 -21.67 -4.44
C LYS A 24 15.91 -20.59 -5.53
N VAL A 25 15.14 -19.52 -5.39
CA VAL A 25 15.14 -18.40 -6.33
C VAL A 25 16.29 -17.46 -5.98
N ASN A 26 17.05 -17.07 -6.99
CA ASN A 26 18.03 -15.99 -6.84
C ASN A 26 17.26 -14.68 -6.63
N THR A 27 17.23 -14.18 -5.40
CA THR A 27 16.54 -12.93 -5.04
C THR A 27 17.13 -11.71 -5.75
N ASN A 28 18.38 -11.77 -6.24
CA ASN A 28 18.97 -10.72 -7.08
C ASN A 28 18.41 -10.71 -8.52
N ASN A 29 17.75 -11.79 -8.96
CA ASN A 29 17.08 -11.88 -10.26
C ASN A 29 15.86 -12.84 -10.20
N PRO A 30 14.78 -12.44 -9.50
CA PRO A 30 13.60 -13.29 -9.35
C PRO A 30 12.85 -13.42 -10.68
N PRO A 31 12.21 -14.57 -10.97
CA PRO A 31 11.47 -14.77 -12.21
C PRO A 31 10.26 -13.82 -12.32
N PRO A 32 9.71 -13.61 -13.53
CA PRO A 32 8.42 -12.95 -13.73
C PRO A 32 7.32 -13.55 -12.86
N GLY A 33 6.47 -12.71 -12.26
CA GLY A 33 5.38 -13.11 -11.37
C GLY A 33 5.76 -13.27 -9.89
N TYR A 34 7.05 -13.40 -9.57
CA TYR A 34 7.52 -13.61 -8.19
C TYR A 34 7.07 -12.48 -7.24
N GLY A 35 7.23 -11.22 -7.65
CA GLY A 35 6.93 -10.08 -6.79
C GLY A 35 5.44 -9.97 -6.51
N LEU A 36 4.61 -10.27 -7.51
CA LEU A 36 3.16 -10.28 -7.34
C LEU A 36 2.71 -11.42 -6.40
N GLU A 37 3.34 -12.59 -6.51
CA GLU A 37 3.09 -13.71 -5.58
C GLU A 37 3.48 -13.35 -4.15
N PHE A 38 4.65 -12.74 -3.96
CA PHE A 38 5.10 -12.26 -2.64
C PHE A 38 4.06 -11.32 -2.02
N LEU A 39 3.64 -10.29 -2.76
CA LEU A 39 2.68 -9.30 -2.29
C LEU A 39 1.31 -9.93 -1.96
N ARG A 40 0.78 -10.79 -2.85
CA ARG A 40 -0.52 -11.45 -2.66
C ARG A 40 -0.51 -12.42 -1.49
N PHE A 41 0.53 -13.24 -1.39
CA PHE A 41 0.66 -14.22 -0.32
C PHE A 41 0.65 -13.54 1.04
N HIS A 42 1.50 -12.53 1.25
CA HIS A 42 1.59 -11.86 2.54
C HIS A 42 0.33 -11.06 2.88
N ARG A 43 -0.31 -10.40 1.91
CA ARG A 43 -1.60 -9.71 2.11
C ARG A 43 -2.68 -10.69 2.59
N ASP A 44 -2.85 -11.83 1.91
CA ASP A 44 -3.84 -12.84 2.26
C ASP A 44 -3.53 -13.52 3.61
N PHE A 45 -2.27 -13.93 3.79
CA PHE A 45 -1.80 -14.58 5.01
C PHE A 45 -2.01 -13.69 6.24
N VAL A 46 -1.59 -12.42 6.18
CA VAL A 46 -1.80 -11.43 7.24
C VAL A 46 -3.29 -11.22 7.50
N GLY A 47 -4.11 -11.12 6.45
CA GLY A 47 -5.56 -10.98 6.58
C GLY A 47 -6.20 -12.13 7.39
N ARG A 48 -5.87 -13.38 7.05
CA ARG A 48 -6.36 -14.58 7.76
C ARG A 48 -5.82 -14.67 9.18
N ALA A 49 -4.54 -14.43 9.38
CA ALA A 49 -3.90 -14.47 10.70
C ALA A 49 -4.48 -13.39 11.63
N LEU A 50 -4.71 -12.17 11.14
CA LEU A 50 -5.33 -11.09 11.92
C LEU A 50 -6.81 -11.33 12.20
N ALA A 51 -7.53 -12.02 11.30
CA ALA A 51 -8.90 -12.45 11.58
C ALA A 51 -8.95 -13.43 12.75
N TRP A 52 -8.08 -14.45 12.75
CA TRP A 52 -7.92 -15.36 13.89
C TRP A 52 -7.49 -14.61 15.15
N TYR A 53 -6.53 -13.70 15.04
CA TYR A 53 -6.00 -12.90 16.16
C TYR A 53 -7.11 -12.14 16.89
N ARG A 54 -7.97 -11.44 16.12
CA ARG A 54 -9.13 -10.70 16.65
C ARG A 54 -10.19 -11.63 17.26
N GLN A 55 -10.48 -12.77 16.62
CA GLN A 55 -11.44 -13.75 17.14
C GLN A 55 -11.00 -14.34 18.49
N ASN A 56 -9.70 -14.37 18.78
CA ASN A 56 -9.14 -14.83 20.05
C ASN A 56 -9.00 -13.71 21.11
N GLY A 57 -9.56 -12.52 20.86
CA GLY A 57 -9.60 -11.41 21.83
C GLY A 57 -8.22 -10.82 22.14
N LEU A 58 -7.25 -10.98 21.24
CA LEU A 58 -5.91 -10.43 21.39
C LEU A 58 -5.90 -8.93 21.01
N ASP A 59 -4.98 -8.17 21.60
CA ASP A 59 -4.93 -6.72 21.50
C ASP A 59 -4.49 -6.24 20.09
N PRO A 60 -5.39 -5.66 19.28
CA PRO A 60 -5.07 -5.27 17.90
C PRO A 60 -3.99 -4.17 17.82
N SER A 61 -3.80 -3.37 18.88
CA SER A 61 -2.81 -2.29 18.88
C SER A 61 -1.37 -2.79 18.73
N LEU A 62 -1.12 -4.06 19.09
CA LEU A 62 0.21 -4.67 19.01
C LEU A 62 0.59 -5.09 17.59
N VAL A 63 -0.40 -5.23 16.69
CA VAL A 63 -0.23 -5.72 15.32
C VAL A 63 -0.52 -4.65 14.27
N GLU A 64 -0.70 -3.39 14.70
CA GLU A 64 -0.93 -2.26 13.81
C GLU A 64 0.23 -2.08 12.82
N PRO A 65 -0.03 -1.88 11.52
CA PRO A 65 1.01 -1.62 10.54
C PRO A 65 1.90 -0.45 10.96
N TRP A 66 3.22 -0.60 10.83
CA TRP A 66 4.11 0.55 10.99
C TRP A 66 3.79 1.62 9.94
N VAL A 67 3.78 2.87 10.39
CA VAL A 67 3.58 4.02 9.48
C VAL A 67 4.80 4.25 8.61
N SER A 68 5.99 4.00 9.17
CA SER A 68 7.29 4.05 8.52
C SER A 68 8.21 3.05 9.18
N VAL A 69 9.33 2.72 8.53
CA VAL A 69 10.36 1.90 9.16
C VAL A 69 10.90 2.62 10.42
N PRO A 70 11.08 1.93 11.56
CA PRO A 70 11.70 2.52 12.76
C PRO A 70 13.05 3.17 12.45
N GLU A 71 13.31 4.33 13.05
CA GLU A 71 14.50 5.14 12.74
C GLU A 71 15.81 4.39 13.01
N GLU A 72 15.87 3.57 14.06
CA GLU A 72 17.01 2.72 14.38
C GLU A 72 17.31 1.72 13.26
N ILE A 73 16.27 1.19 12.61
CA ILE A 73 16.41 0.29 11.47
C ILE A 73 16.78 1.08 10.21
N ARG A 74 16.18 2.27 10.00
CA ARG A 74 16.51 3.13 8.84
C ARG A 74 17.97 3.59 8.85
N ASN A 75 18.56 3.75 10.04
CA ASN A 75 19.96 4.11 10.24
C ASN A 75 20.92 2.91 10.16
N ALA A 76 20.41 1.69 10.00
CA ALA A 76 21.26 0.50 9.90
C ALA A 76 22.02 0.48 8.57
N PRO A 77 23.30 0.03 8.54
CA PRO A 77 24.10 0.01 7.32
C PRO A 77 23.53 -0.83 6.17
N CYS A 78 22.67 -1.82 6.45
CA CYS A 78 22.06 -2.65 5.43
C CYS A 78 20.82 -2.04 4.76
N TYR A 79 20.30 -0.92 5.31
CA TYR A 79 19.01 -0.38 4.93
C TYR A 79 19.15 0.60 3.76
N ASP A 80 18.45 0.32 2.67
CA ASP A 80 18.45 1.18 1.48
C ASP A 80 17.36 2.27 1.60
N GLN A 81 17.76 3.43 2.12
CA GLN A 81 16.87 4.60 2.22
C GLN A 81 16.45 5.16 0.86
N ALA A 82 17.24 4.96 -0.20
CA ALA A 82 16.88 5.40 -1.55
C ALA A 82 15.79 4.50 -2.15
N ALA A 83 15.83 3.20 -1.86
CA ALA A 83 14.77 2.27 -2.22
C ALA A 83 13.45 2.59 -1.49
N GLU A 84 13.51 2.86 -0.18
CA GLU A 84 12.35 3.34 0.60
C GLU A 84 11.76 4.61 -0.03
N ALA A 85 12.62 5.60 -0.32
CA ALA A 85 12.20 6.85 -0.94
C ALA A 85 11.54 6.65 -2.31
N ARG A 86 12.03 5.72 -3.14
CA ARG A 86 11.40 5.39 -4.43
C ARG A 86 10.01 4.80 -4.24
N ILE A 87 9.82 3.90 -3.28
CA ILE A 87 8.52 3.28 -2.98
C ILE A 87 7.51 4.32 -2.48
N LEU A 88 7.95 5.24 -1.62
CA LEU A 88 7.07 6.24 -1.00
C LEU A 88 6.75 7.41 -1.95
N PHE A 89 7.77 7.94 -2.63
CA PHE A 89 7.69 9.22 -3.33
C PHE A 89 7.69 9.11 -4.86
N GLN A 90 8.06 7.94 -5.41
CA GLN A 90 8.03 7.67 -6.85
C GLN A 90 7.40 6.30 -7.17
N PRO A 91 6.27 5.90 -6.55
CA PRO A 91 5.67 4.57 -6.80
C PRO A 91 5.25 4.38 -8.27
N GLU A 92 5.00 5.45 -9.02
CA GLU A 92 4.70 5.39 -10.45
C GLU A 92 5.85 4.82 -11.29
N SER A 93 7.08 4.84 -10.74
CA SER A 93 8.26 4.25 -11.37
C SER A 93 8.22 2.72 -11.45
N PHE A 94 7.24 2.05 -10.84
CA PHE A 94 7.00 0.62 -10.99
C PHE A 94 5.85 0.38 -11.99
N ALA A 95 6.14 -0.29 -13.09
CA ALA A 95 5.18 -0.56 -14.16
C ALA A 95 4.08 -1.54 -13.73
N THR A 96 4.40 -2.47 -12.84
CA THR A 96 3.49 -3.53 -12.38
C THR A 96 3.66 -3.81 -10.89
N ALA A 97 2.65 -4.40 -10.26
CA ALA A 97 2.75 -4.91 -8.90
C ALA A 97 3.86 -5.98 -8.77
N ASP A 98 4.11 -6.75 -9.83
CA ASP A 98 5.21 -7.70 -9.88
C ASP A 98 6.58 -7.02 -9.80
N GLU A 99 6.77 -5.90 -10.50
CA GLU A 99 7.98 -5.10 -10.41
C GLU A 99 8.16 -4.47 -9.03
N LEU A 100 7.09 -3.91 -8.45
CA LEU A 100 7.11 -3.37 -7.09
C LEU A 100 7.49 -4.45 -6.07
N GLY A 101 6.83 -5.61 -6.10
CA GLY A 101 7.07 -6.70 -5.16
C GLY A 101 8.49 -7.25 -5.26
N ARG A 102 9.01 -7.43 -6.49
CA ARG A 102 10.41 -7.80 -6.70
C ARG A 102 11.34 -6.76 -6.11
N PHE A 103 11.10 -5.48 -6.36
CA PHE A 103 11.95 -4.41 -5.85
C PHE A 103 11.97 -4.37 -4.31
N ILE A 104 10.83 -4.54 -3.65
CA ILE A 104 10.75 -4.58 -2.18
C ILE A 104 11.59 -5.73 -1.63
N GLU A 105 11.51 -6.92 -2.23
CA GLU A 105 12.25 -8.09 -1.75
C GLU A 105 13.74 -8.05 -2.13
N SER A 106 14.08 -7.63 -3.36
CA SER A 106 15.44 -7.70 -3.91
C SER A 106 16.33 -6.50 -3.59
N SER A 107 15.76 -5.37 -3.15
CA SER A 107 16.52 -4.17 -2.73
C SER A 107 17.29 -4.35 -1.42
N ASN A 108 17.31 -5.56 -0.84
CA ASN A 108 17.84 -5.88 0.49
C ASN A 108 17.12 -5.14 1.65
N MET A 109 16.21 -4.21 1.36
CA MET A 109 15.47 -3.42 2.34
C MET A 109 14.57 -4.31 3.21
N HIS A 110 13.76 -5.18 2.60
CA HIS A 110 12.87 -6.08 3.34
C HIS A 110 13.63 -7.04 4.27
N ALA A 111 14.71 -7.67 3.78
CA ALA A 111 15.55 -8.54 4.57
C ALA A 111 16.25 -7.79 5.73
N CYS A 112 16.75 -6.58 5.47
CA CYS A 112 17.35 -5.74 6.50
C CYS A 112 16.34 -5.37 7.59
N ILE A 113 15.07 -5.07 7.25
CA ILE A 113 14.01 -4.79 8.25
C ILE A 113 13.83 -5.98 9.20
N HIS A 114 13.73 -7.21 8.70
CA HIS A 114 13.62 -8.40 9.55
C HIS A 114 14.85 -8.59 10.45
N GLN A 115 16.05 -8.51 9.86
CA GLN A 115 17.30 -8.68 10.58
C GLN A 115 17.46 -7.65 11.71
N GLN A 116 17.23 -6.38 11.41
CA GLN A 116 17.40 -5.28 12.35
C GLN A 116 16.26 -5.23 13.37
N SER A 117 15.05 -5.67 13.02
CA SER A 117 13.97 -5.84 14.01
C SER A 117 14.29 -6.94 15.02
N ALA A 118 14.88 -8.05 14.57
CA ALA A 118 15.31 -9.14 15.46
C ALA A 118 16.38 -8.67 16.46
N GLN A 119 17.31 -7.82 16.01
CA GLN A 119 18.33 -7.19 16.87
C GLN A 119 17.69 -6.14 17.80
N LEU A 120 16.92 -5.23 17.20
CA LEU A 120 15.91 -4.32 17.74
C LEU A 120 15.33 -4.78 19.08
N TYR A 121 14.61 -5.89 18.95
CA TYR A 121 13.68 -6.35 19.97
C TYR A 121 14.17 -7.60 20.70
N GLY A 122 15.41 -8.04 20.42
CA GLY A 122 16.03 -9.19 21.06
C GLY A 122 15.31 -10.50 20.80
N ASP A 123 14.63 -10.65 19.65
CA ASP A 123 13.92 -11.87 19.26
C ASP A 123 14.34 -12.31 17.85
N GLY A 124 15.23 -13.31 17.81
CA GLY A 124 15.69 -13.92 16.57
C GLY A 124 14.56 -14.52 15.72
N GLY A 125 13.42 -14.84 16.33
CA GLY A 125 12.25 -15.37 15.64
C GLY A 125 11.67 -14.40 14.59
N ILE A 126 11.93 -13.09 14.71
CA ILE A 126 11.48 -12.09 13.73
C ILE A 126 12.19 -12.29 12.36
N ASN A 127 13.41 -12.81 12.37
CA ASN A 127 14.22 -13.06 11.18
C ASN A 127 14.25 -14.56 10.78
N ASP A 128 13.31 -15.36 11.29
CA ASP A 128 13.21 -16.79 11.02
C ASP A 128 11.90 -17.10 10.30
N PHE A 129 11.96 -17.57 9.05
CA PHE A 129 10.78 -17.89 8.25
C PHE A 129 9.88 -18.95 8.90
N ASP A 130 10.40 -19.79 9.78
CA ASP A 130 9.63 -20.85 10.44
C ASP A 130 8.79 -20.33 11.61
N MET A 131 9.14 -19.15 12.13
CA MET A 131 8.68 -18.64 13.43
C MET A 131 8.13 -17.22 13.35
N ALA A 132 8.53 -16.41 12.37
CA ALA A 132 8.21 -14.98 12.28
C ALA A 132 6.71 -14.66 12.39
N PRO A 133 5.78 -15.43 11.77
CA PRO A 133 4.34 -15.16 11.93
C PRO A 133 3.81 -15.22 13.36
N SER A 134 4.52 -15.88 14.28
CA SER A 134 4.15 -15.93 15.70
C SER A 134 4.59 -14.68 16.49
N ASN A 135 5.20 -13.69 15.84
CA ASN A 135 5.63 -12.45 16.46
C ASN A 135 4.78 -11.26 15.96
N THR A 136 4.37 -10.38 16.86
CA THR A 136 3.58 -9.17 16.53
C THR A 136 4.28 -8.26 15.52
N VAL A 137 5.61 -8.19 15.55
CA VAL A 137 6.44 -7.39 14.62
C VAL A 137 6.29 -7.83 13.16
N PHE A 138 6.01 -9.11 12.90
CA PHE A 138 5.71 -9.59 11.55
C PHE A 138 4.54 -8.82 10.92
N TYR A 139 3.48 -8.59 11.69
CA TYR A 139 2.28 -7.87 11.23
C TYR A 139 2.54 -6.39 11.05
N ASN A 140 3.36 -5.79 11.91
CA ASN A 140 3.76 -4.41 11.74
C ASN A 140 4.54 -4.20 10.43
N ILE A 141 5.49 -5.11 10.11
CA ILE A 141 6.29 -5.08 8.88
C ILE A 141 5.43 -5.35 7.65
N HIS A 142 4.70 -6.47 7.60
CA HIS A 142 3.96 -6.85 6.40
C HIS A 142 2.72 -5.99 6.18
N GLY A 143 2.12 -5.42 7.24
CA GLY A 143 1.10 -4.39 7.11
C GLY A 143 1.64 -3.10 6.47
N MET A 144 2.88 -2.71 6.80
CA MET A 144 3.55 -1.56 6.16
C MET A 144 3.86 -1.83 4.69
N VAL A 145 4.36 -3.03 4.35
CA VAL A 145 4.57 -3.46 2.95
C VAL A 145 3.26 -3.44 2.17
N ASP A 146 2.19 -3.95 2.76
CA ASP A 146 0.86 -3.93 2.16
C ASP A 146 0.35 -2.49 1.96
N ARG A 147 0.63 -1.57 2.90
CA ARG A 147 0.35 -0.13 2.73
C ARG A 147 1.11 0.47 1.55
N TRP A 148 2.38 0.14 1.36
CA TRP A 148 3.14 0.57 0.18
C TRP A 148 2.52 0.05 -1.12
N TRP A 149 2.09 -1.22 -1.14
CA TRP A 149 1.42 -1.77 -2.31
C TRP A 149 0.06 -1.11 -2.56
N ARG A 150 -0.76 -0.88 -1.52
CA ARG A 150 -2.02 -0.12 -1.65
C ARG A 150 -1.80 1.30 -2.16
N ASN A 151 -0.74 1.98 -1.72
CA ASN A 151 -0.37 3.29 -2.26
C ASN A 151 -0.08 3.22 -3.76
N TRP A 152 0.66 2.20 -4.21
CA TRP A 152 0.90 1.95 -5.62
C TRP A 152 -0.41 1.61 -6.38
N GLU A 153 -1.29 0.79 -5.81
CA GLU A 153 -2.61 0.49 -6.39
C GLU A 153 -3.48 1.77 -6.49
N GLY A 154 -3.39 2.63 -5.48
CA GLY A 154 -4.05 3.94 -5.39
C GLY A 154 -3.61 4.95 -6.45
N LEU A 155 -2.51 4.69 -7.17
CA LEU A 155 -2.13 5.50 -8.33
C LEU A 155 -3.14 5.44 -9.47
N GLY A 156 -4.03 4.43 -9.51
CA GLY A 156 -5.15 4.46 -10.45
C GLY A 156 -4.76 4.54 -11.90
N ARG A 157 -3.98 3.58 -12.40
CA ARG A 157 -3.76 3.49 -13.85
C ARG A 157 -5.12 3.34 -14.53
N PHE A 158 -5.59 4.39 -15.18
CA PHE A 158 -6.82 4.38 -15.97
C PHE A 158 -6.73 3.25 -16.99
N ARG A 159 -7.75 2.38 -17.02
CA ARG A 159 -7.98 1.48 -18.15
C ARG A 159 -8.77 2.24 -19.22
N GLU A 160 -8.78 1.76 -20.47
CA GLU A 160 -9.54 2.39 -21.57
C GLU A 160 -11.03 2.64 -21.22
N GLU A 161 -11.58 1.86 -20.29
CA GLU A 161 -12.98 1.90 -19.86
C GLU A 161 -13.24 2.79 -18.63
N GLY A 162 -12.19 3.38 -18.03
CA GLY A 162 -12.25 4.11 -16.76
C GLY A 162 -11.34 3.52 -15.68
N GLY A 163 -11.30 4.18 -14.52
CA GLY A 163 -10.55 3.76 -13.33
C GLY A 163 -11.49 3.59 -12.14
N TYR A 164 -11.19 2.63 -11.25
CA TYR A 164 -11.86 2.51 -9.95
C TYR A 164 -10.84 2.40 -8.82
N TRP A 165 -11.24 2.85 -7.64
CA TRP A 165 -10.41 2.92 -6.45
C TRP A 165 -11.23 2.58 -5.23
N CYS A 166 -10.68 1.77 -4.32
CA CYS A 166 -11.32 1.46 -3.06
C CYS A 166 -10.64 2.23 -1.93
N GLY A 167 -11.41 2.74 -0.98
CA GLY A 167 -10.89 3.37 0.21
C GLY A 167 -11.86 4.35 0.84
N ARG A 168 -11.36 5.14 1.81
CA ARG A 168 -12.17 6.08 2.57
C ARG A 168 -12.25 7.42 1.83
N PHE A 169 -13.31 7.69 1.08
CA PHE A 169 -13.48 8.98 0.40
C PHE A 169 -14.35 9.94 1.22
N GLU A 170 -15.36 9.42 1.90
CA GLU A 170 -16.27 10.16 2.76
C GLU A 170 -16.60 9.43 4.07
N GLY A 171 -16.90 8.12 4.01
CA GLY A 171 -17.46 7.29 5.10
C GLY A 171 -16.43 6.56 5.99
N GLU A 172 -16.82 5.40 6.55
CA GLU A 172 -16.04 4.61 7.53
C GLU A 172 -15.37 3.35 6.94
N ASP A 173 -14.81 3.48 5.73
CA ASP A 173 -14.21 2.39 4.93
C ASP A 173 -15.25 1.55 4.15
N ASP A 174 -14.80 0.85 3.10
CA ASP A 174 -15.60 0.11 2.09
C ASP A 174 -16.34 0.94 1.00
N GLU A 175 -15.75 2.07 0.59
CA GLU A 175 -16.25 2.86 -0.55
C GLU A 175 -15.43 2.60 -1.82
N ILE A 176 -16.10 2.72 -2.97
CA ILE A 176 -15.52 2.53 -4.30
C ILE A 176 -15.72 3.80 -5.12
N LEU A 177 -14.66 4.52 -5.41
CA LEU A 177 -14.68 5.62 -6.37
C LEU A 177 -14.51 5.06 -7.78
N LEU A 178 -15.33 5.50 -8.72
CA LEU A 178 -15.28 5.11 -10.13
C LEU A 178 -15.30 6.36 -11.01
N TYR A 179 -14.42 6.43 -12.00
CA TYR A 179 -14.47 7.42 -13.06
C TYR A 179 -14.96 6.78 -14.36
N SER A 180 -16.03 7.33 -14.93
CA SER A 180 -16.50 6.96 -16.26
C SER A 180 -15.86 7.87 -17.30
N SER A 181 -14.98 7.35 -18.15
CA SER A 181 -14.39 8.11 -19.27
C SER A 181 -15.44 8.49 -20.32
N LEU A 182 -16.46 7.64 -20.52
CA LEU A 182 -17.54 7.86 -21.48
C LEU A 182 -18.37 9.11 -21.16
N PHE A 183 -18.61 9.37 -19.87
CA PHE A 183 -19.42 10.51 -19.43
C PHE A 183 -18.58 11.62 -18.79
N GLY A 184 -17.37 11.35 -18.30
CA GLY A 184 -16.56 12.31 -17.56
C GLY A 184 -17.04 12.56 -16.13
N ASP A 185 -17.83 11.61 -15.60
CA ASP A 185 -18.47 11.68 -14.28
C ASP A 185 -17.81 10.72 -13.29
N TRP A 186 -17.82 11.12 -12.03
CA TRP A 186 -17.32 10.40 -10.87
C TRP A 186 -18.48 9.82 -10.09
N TRP A 187 -18.33 8.56 -9.70
CA TRP A 187 -19.31 7.78 -8.96
C TRP A 187 -18.71 7.28 -7.67
N LEU A 188 -19.50 7.31 -6.59
CA LEU A 188 -19.14 6.69 -5.32
C LEU A 188 -20.09 5.53 -5.06
N GLY A 189 -19.51 4.34 -4.97
CA GLY A 189 -20.15 3.12 -4.53
C GLY A 189 -19.99 2.97 -3.02
N LYS A 190 -21.08 2.69 -2.31
CA LYS A 190 -21.04 2.35 -0.88
C LYS A 190 -21.60 0.95 -0.69
N SER A 191 -20.84 0.08 -0.03
CA SER A 191 -21.32 -1.25 0.33
C SER A 191 -22.40 -1.14 1.41
N ARG A 192 -23.54 -1.83 1.22
CA ARG A 192 -24.47 -2.10 2.32
C ARG A 192 -24.38 -3.57 2.69
N GLN A 193 -23.96 -3.87 3.92
CA GLN A 193 -24.27 -5.16 4.52
C GLN A 193 -25.76 -5.20 4.85
N ASN A 194 -26.55 -5.93 4.07
CA ASN A 194 -27.85 -6.39 4.52
C ASN A 194 -27.62 -7.66 5.36
N GLN A 195 -27.79 -7.57 6.68
CA GLN A 195 -27.76 -8.73 7.59
C GLN A 195 -29.02 -9.61 7.46
N SER A 196 -29.48 -9.92 6.25
CA SER A 196 -30.60 -10.85 6.07
C SER A 196 -30.42 -11.76 4.86
N THR A 197 -30.46 -13.05 5.17
CA THR A 197 -30.71 -14.24 4.34
C THR A 197 -29.60 -14.72 3.41
N GLU A 198 -28.91 -15.77 3.86
CA GLU A 198 -28.39 -16.99 3.17
C GLU A 198 -27.77 -16.93 1.77
N GLN A 199 -27.55 -15.77 1.16
CA GLN A 199 -26.73 -15.58 -0.02
C GLN A 199 -25.88 -14.32 0.19
N GLU A 200 -24.56 -14.48 0.27
CA GLU A 200 -23.58 -13.39 0.45
C GLU A 200 -23.45 -12.53 -0.84
N GLU A 201 -24.53 -11.88 -1.27
CA GLU A 201 -24.45 -10.83 -2.29
C GLU A 201 -24.13 -9.49 -1.63
N THR A 202 -22.90 -9.01 -1.80
CA THR A 202 -22.54 -7.64 -1.44
C THR A 202 -23.17 -6.69 -2.46
N ARG A 203 -24.16 -5.89 -2.04
CA ARG A 203 -24.74 -4.85 -2.88
C ARG A 203 -24.00 -3.52 -2.67
N VAL A 204 -23.60 -2.93 -3.79
CA VAL A 204 -23.01 -1.58 -3.84
C VAL A 204 -24.05 -0.61 -4.37
N GLU A 205 -24.37 0.40 -3.58
CA GLU A 205 -25.20 1.53 -4.01
C GLU A 205 -24.31 2.59 -4.65
N TRP A 206 -24.61 2.97 -5.89
CA TRP A 206 -23.82 3.92 -6.66
C TRP A 206 -24.51 5.28 -6.77
N GLU A 207 -23.76 6.35 -6.49
CA GLU A 207 -24.22 7.72 -6.64
C GLU A 207 -23.23 8.54 -7.48
N VAL A 208 -23.75 9.40 -8.36
CA VAL A 208 -22.92 10.39 -9.08
C VAL A 208 -22.53 11.49 -8.10
N ILE A 209 -21.23 11.66 -7.87
CA ILE A 209 -20.70 12.65 -6.93
C ILE A 209 -20.17 13.91 -7.62
N GLY A 210 -19.98 13.90 -8.94
CA GLY A 210 -19.65 15.09 -9.73
C GLY A 210 -18.91 14.77 -11.02
N GLU A 211 -18.38 15.78 -11.69
CA GLU A 211 -17.72 15.66 -12.99
C GLU A 211 -16.33 16.33 -12.99
N SER A 212 -15.46 15.94 -13.91
CA SER A 212 -14.16 16.59 -14.12
C SER A 212 -13.92 17.08 -15.55
N ARG A 213 -14.98 17.16 -16.38
CA ARG A 213 -14.91 17.55 -17.81
C ARG A 213 -14.22 18.89 -18.06
N VAL A 214 -14.34 19.84 -17.12
CA VAL A 214 -13.66 21.14 -17.18
C VAL A 214 -12.12 21.02 -17.27
N PHE A 215 -11.56 19.90 -16.81
CA PHE A 215 -10.14 19.61 -16.87
C PHE A 215 -9.77 18.73 -18.07
N GLY A 216 -10.71 18.39 -18.95
CA GLY A 216 -10.51 17.40 -20.02
C GLY A 216 -10.52 15.95 -19.51
N GLU A 217 -10.31 15.00 -20.42
CA GLU A 217 -10.31 13.57 -20.10
C GLU A 217 -9.20 13.21 -19.11
N MET A 218 -9.54 12.42 -18.08
CA MET A 218 -8.58 11.99 -17.07
C MET A 218 -7.68 10.84 -17.56
N THR A 219 -8.08 10.17 -18.64
CA THR A 219 -7.36 9.10 -19.34
C THR A 219 -6.19 9.61 -20.20
N ASN A 220 -5.96 10.92 -20.28
CA ASN A 220 -4.98 11.55 -21.18
C ASN A 220 -3.53 11.49 -20.68
N GLU A 221 -3.15 10.43 -19.94
CA GLU A 221 -1.81 10.22 -19.38
C GLU A 221 -1.32 11.31 -18.41
N ARG A 222 -2.20 12.23 -17.98
CA ARG A 222 -1.84 13.20 -16.93
C ARG A 222 -1.42 12.49 -15.66
N GLN A 223 -0.52 13.11 -14.91
CA GLN A 223 -0.21 12.63 -13.57
C GLN A 223 -1.48 12.67 -12.72
N PHE A 224 -1.77 11.54 -12.07
CA PHE A 224 -2.99 11.27 -11.34
C PHE A 224 -2.66 10.39 -10.13
N ARG A 225 -3.38 10.59 -9.02
CA ARG A 225 -3.21 9.84 -7.78
C ARG A 225 -4.50 9.88 -6.96
N ILE A 226 -4.82 8.80 -6.26
CA ILE A 226 -5.73 8.83 -5.11
C ILE A 226 -4.89 8.81 -3.83
N TRP A 227 -5.03 9.84 -3.00
CA TRP A 227 -4.18 10.03 -1.82
C TRP A 227 -4.85 10.93 -0.79
N ASP A 228 -4.52 10.74 0.48
CA ASP A 228 -4.90 11.63 1.58
C ASP A 228 -4.00 12.87 1.57
N VAL A 229 -4.44 13.90 0.84
CA VAL A 229 -3.65 15.10 0.53
C VAL A 229 -3.53 16.04 1.72
N ASP A 230 -4.52 16.05 2.62
CA ASP A 230 -4.58 16.94 3.77
C ASP A 230 -4.48 16.25 5.13
N GLU A 231 -4.14 14.95 5.14
CA GLU A 231 -3.90 14.10 6.31
C GLU A 231 -5.12 13.97 7.24
N ASP A 232 -6.33 14.08 6.69
CA ASP A 232 -7.58 13.94 7.45
C ASP A 232 -8.10 12.50 7.53
N GLY A 233 -7.33 11.55 7.00
CA GLY A 233 -7.64 10.13 6.96
C GLY A 233 -8.56 9.75 5.80
N LYS A 234 -8.91 10.67 4.91
CA LYS A 234 -9.72 10.41 3.70
C LYS A 234 -8.89 10.54 2.45
N LEU A 235 -9.34 9.91 1.38
CA LEU A 235 -8.67 9.89 0.09
C LEU A 235 -9.29 10.94 -0.83
N GLU A 236 -8.43 11.69 -1.50
CA GLU A 236 -8.78 12.66 -2.53
C GLU A 236 -8.32 12.22 -3.91
N VAL A 237 -9.00 12.73 -4.93
CA VAL A 237 -8.55 12.68 -6.32
C VAL A 237 -7.52 13.78 -6.54
N LEU A 238 -6.29 13.44 -6.89
CA LEU A 238 -5.22 14.40 -7.13
C LEU A 238 -4.69 14.24 -8.55
N PHE A 239 -4.66 15.31 -9.34
CA PHE A 239 -4.12 15.25 -10.70
C PHE A 239 -3.47 16.55 -11.14
N ARG A 240 -2.60 16.45 -12.13
CA ARG A 240 -1.91 17.60 -12.72
C ARG A 240 -2.84 18.39 -13.63
N HIS A 241 -2.97 19.70 -13.39
CA HIS A 241 -3.79 20.55 -14.26
C HIS A 241 -3.22 20.55 -15.69
N PRO A 242 -4.04 20.34 -16.74
CA PRO A 242 -3.55 20.12 -18.11
C PRO A 242 -2.83 21.33 -18.71
N LEU A 243 -3.20 22.54 -18.29
CA LEU A 243 -2.71 23.81 -18.84
C LEU A 243 -1.94 24.68 -17.84
N ARG A 244 -1.89 24.29 -16.57
CA ARG A 244 -1.36 25.15 -15.50
C ARG A 244 -0.38 24.35 -14.67
N ASP A 245 0.65 25.03 -14.19
CA ASP A 245 1.59 24.46 -13.24
C ASP A 245 0.98 24.41 -11.83
N CYS A 246 -0.11 23.65 -11.65
CA CYS A 246 -0.64 23.33 -10.34
C CYS A 246 -1.20 21.90 -10.29
N TRP A 247 -1.38 21.40 -9.06
CA TRP A 247 -2.16 20.20 -8.81
C TRP A 247 -3.63 20.59 -8.55
N ILE A 248 -4.55 19.71 -8.91
CA ILE A 248 -5.97 19.82 -8.59
C ILE A 248 -6.31 18.67 -7.67
N GLU A 249 -6.92 19.01 -6.54
CA GLU A 249 -7.47 18.07 -5.58
C GLU A 249 -9.00 18.05 -5.71
N GLY A 250 -9.58 16.86 -5.70
CA GLY A 250 -11.01 16.58 -5.65
C GLY A 250 -11.35 15.85 -4.37
N LYS A 251 -11.92 16.57 -3.41
CA LYS A 251 -12.30 16.01 -2.11
C LYS A 251 -13.79 15.71 -2.06
N VAL A 252 -14.16 14.52 -1.59
CA VAL A 252 -15.56 14.13 -1.46
C VAL A 252 -16.12 14.62 -0.13
N LYS A 253 -17.19 15.41 -0.19
CA LYS A 253 -17.86 15.96 0.98
C LYS A 253 -19.36 16.14 0.74
N LYS A 254 -20.17 15.56 1.62
CA LYS A 254 -21.64 15.53 1.54
C LYS A 254 -22.12 14.94 0.21
N GLY A 255 -21.55 13.80 -0.19
CA GLY A 255 -21.88 13.08 -1.42
C GLY A 255 -21.50 13.82 -2.71
N ARG A 256 -20.59 14.80 -2.64
CA ARG A 256 -20.11 15.54 -3.82
C ARG A 256 -18.62 15.72 -3.83
N ILE A 257 -18.00 15.63 -5.01
CA ILE A 257 -16.60 15.97 -5.20
C ILE A 257 -16.44 17.48 -5.41
N ALA A 258 -15.57 18.12 -4.62
CA ALA A 258 -15.24 19.52 -4.72
C ALA A 258 -13.81 19.67 -5.22
N TRP A 259 -13.64 20.38 -6.34
CA TRP A 259 -12.34 20.58 -6.97
C TRP A 259 -11.69 21.88 -6.52
N ARG A 260 -10.42 21.83 -6.10
CA ARG A 260 -9.63 23.02 -5.80
C ARG A 260 -8.18 22.87 -6.27
N PRO A 261 -7.52 23.97 -6.68
CA PRO A 261 -6.10 23.95 -6.91
C PRO A 261 -5.34 23.84 -5.60
N VAL A 262 -4.32 22.99 -5.58
CA VAL A 262 -3.43 22.78 -4.43
C VAL A 262 -1.97 22.92 -4.87
N ARG A 263 -1.11 23.26 -3.91
CA ARG A 263 0.34 23.18 -4.06
C ARG A 263 0.84 22.08 -3.14
N LEU A 264 1.49 21.08 -3.71
CA LEU A 264 2.20 20.09 -2.93
C LEU A 264 3.50 20.75 -2.44
N GLN A 265 3.66 20.84 -1.12
CA GLN A 265 4.94 21.18 -0.53
C GLN A 265 5.61 19.88 -0.10
N LEU A 266 6.88 19.72 -0.48
CA LEU A 266 7.72 18.69 0.10
C LEU A 266 7.93 19.05 1.57
N SER A 267 7.28 18.32 2.47
CA SER A 267 7.58 18.38 3.89
C SER A 267 8.82 17.51 4.15
N GLY A 268 10.00 18.13 4.09
CA GLY A 268 11.28 17.48 4.41
C GLY A 268 12.49 18.22 3.87
N ASN A 269 13.41 18.63 4.74
CA ASN A 269 14.71 19.23 4.39
C ASN A 269 15.69 18.17 3.84
N GLY A 270 15.37 17.51 2.74
CA GLY A 270 16.15 16.36 2.28
C GLY A 270 15.94 16.02 0.81
N LEU A 271 16.32 16.92 -0.09
CA LEU A 271 16.81 16.50 -1.40
C LEU A 271 18.34 16.58 -1.33
N PRO A 272 19.10 15.52 -1.68
CA PRO A 272 20.50 15.70 -1.97
C PRO A 272 20.61 16.62 -3.18
N SER A 273 21.34 17.71 -3.02
CA SER A 273 21.79 18.58 -4.11
C SER A 273 22.24 17.72 -5.30
N ALA A 274 21.72 18.02 -6.48
CA ALA A 274 22.08 17.41 -7.76
C ALA A 274 23.50 17.80 -8.22
N ASN A 275 24.51 17.59 -7.37
CA ASN A 275 25.93 17.75 -7.65
C ASN A 275 26.67 16.51 -7.14
N ALA A 276 26.43 15.36 -7.80
CA ALA A 276 27.37 14.25 -7.76
C ALA A 276 28.18 14.28 -9.06
N ASP A 277 29.44 14.65 -8.92
CA ASP A 277 30.46 14.71 -9.96
C ASP A 277 30.66 13.32 -10.59
N PRO A 278 30.55 13.15 -11.93
CA PRO A 278 30.56 11.83 -12.59
C PRO A 278 31.94 11.15 -12.65
N ALA A 279 32.92 11.61 -11.87
CA ALA A 279 34.28 11.09 -11.90
C ALA A 279 34.66 10.47 -10.54
N LYS A 280 34.16 9.26 -10.28
CA LYS A 280 34.85 8.21 -9.50
C LYS A 280 34.04 6.92 -9.57
N ILE A 281 34.50 6.01 -10.42
CA ILE A 281 34.23 4.57 -10.39
C ILE A 281 35.18 3.96 -9.37
#